data_AF-A0A3D4NL55-F1
#
_entry.id   AF-A0A3D4NL55-F1
#
_cell.length_a   1.000
_cell.length_b   1.000
_cell.length_c   1.000
_cell.angle_alpha   90.00
_cell.angle_beta   90.00
_cell.angle_gamma   90.00
#
_symmetry.space_group_name_H-M   'P 1'
#
loop_
_entity.id
_entity.type
_entity.pdbx_description
1 polymer ?
#
loop_
_entity_poly.entity_id
_entity_poly.type
_entity_poly.pdbx_seq_one_letter_code
_entity_poly.pdbx_strand_id
1 'polypeptide(L)' 'TLLRMIAGFEFPDSGRLSLNGQTLVDNTHEVPAHQRLIGYVPQDGALFPHMT' A
#
# COMPACT_ATOMS: atom_id res chain seq x y z
N THR A 1 -7.22 3.91 -5.68
CA THR A 1 -7.34 2.84 -6.69
C THR A 1 -6.01 2.08 -6.85
N LEU A 2 -6.02 0.87 -7.44
CA LEU A 2 -4.99 -0.20 -7.41
C LEU A 2 -3.63 0.06 -6.73
N LEU A 3 -2.82 1.04 -7.18
CA LEU A 3 -1.55 1.37 -6.52
C LEU A 3 -1.70 1.72 -5.04
N ARG A 4 -2.77 2.43 -4.68
CA ARG A 4 -3.13 2.72 -3.28
C ARG A 4 -3.46 1.45 -2.51
N MET A 5 -4.08 0.45 -3.16
CA MET A 5 -4.32 -0.87 -2.54
C MET A 5 -3.04 -1.67 -2.34
N ILE A 6 -2.14 -1.68 -3.34
CA ILE A 6 -0.82 -2.31 -3.23
C ILE A 6 0.00 -1.68 -2.10
N ALA A 7 0.00 -0.35 -2.02
CA ALA A 7 0.70 0.40 -0.98
C ALA A 7 0.04 0.30 0.40
N GLY A 8 -1.21 -0.17 0.50
CA GLY A 8 -1.93 -0.34 1.77
C GLY A 8 -2.66 0.91 2.28
N PHE A 9 -2.97 1.86 1.39
CA PHE A 9 -3.82 3.03 1.68
C PHE A 9 -5.31 2.77 1.43
N GLU A 10 -5.63 1.69 0.72
CA GLU A 10 -6.99 1.21 0.45
C GLU A 10 -6.99 -0.32 0.57
N PHE A 11 -8.16 -0.90 0.86
CA PHE A 11 -8.32 -2.35 0.94
C PHE A 11 -9.30 -2.81 -0.14
N PRO A 12 -9.03 -3.94 -0.82
CA PRO A 12 -9.97 -4.51 -1.76
C PRO A 12 -11.18 -5.04 -1.00
N ASP A 13 -12.39 -4.91 -1.58
CA ASP A 13 -13.62 -5.48 -1.01
C ASP A 13 -13.57 -7.01 -0.98
N SER A 14 -12.82 -7.62 -1.91
CA SER A 14 -12.58 -9.06 -1.96
C SER A 14 -11.31 -9.38 -2.76
N GLY A 15 -10.79 -10.59 -2.56
CA GLY A 15 -9.64 -11.11 -3.30
C GLY A 15 -8.37 -11.20 -2.44
N ARG A 16 -7.22 -11.27 -3.10
CA ARG A 16 -5.92 -11.42 -2.44
C ARG A 16 -4.86 -10.59 -3.14
N LEU A 17 -3.98 -9.99 -2.35
CA LEU A 17 -2.76 -9.34 -2.80
C LEU A 17 -1.56 -10.06 -2.19
N SER A 18 -0.61 -10.47 -3.03
CA SER A 18 0.66 -11.02 -2.61
C SER A 18 1.82 -10.32 -3.30
N LEU A 19 2.94 -10.22 -2.59
CA LEU A 19 4.19 -9.66 -3.09
C LEU A 19 5.33 -10.57 -2.65
N ASN A 20 6.15 -11.03 -3.59
CA ASN A 20 7.28 -11.93 -3.32
C ASN A 20 6.89 -13.19 -2.50
N GLY A 21 5.70 -13.74 -2.73
CA GLY A 21 5.19 -14.90 -2.00
C GLY A 21 4.59 -14.59 -0.62
N GLN A 22 4.73 -13.37 -0.10
CA GLN A 22 4.05 -12.92 1.12
C GLN A 22 2.65 -12.42 0.78
N THR A 23 1.63 -12.92 1.48
CA THR A 23 0.27 -12.34 1.41
C THR A 23 0.26 -11.01 2.16
N LEU A 24 -0.11 -9.94 1.47
CA LEU A 24 -0.27 -8.60 2.04
C LEU A 24 -1.71 -8.33 2.46
N VAL A 25 -2.69 -8.87 1.73
CA VAL A 25 -4.12 -8.80 2.06
C VAL A 25 -4.81 -10.07 1.58
N ASP A 26 -5.68 -10.63 2.43
CA ASP A 26 -6.74 -11.55 2.05
C ASP A 26 -7.98 -11.35 2.93
N ASN A 27 -8.96 -12.27 2.87
CA ASN A 27 -10.22 -12.16 3.59
C ASN A 27 -10.08 -12.12 5.13
N THR A 28 -8.92 -12.47 5.68
CA THR A 28 -8.73 -12.62 7.15
C THR A 28 -7.56 -11.83 7.69
N HIS A 29 -6.72 -11.29 6.81
CA HIS A 29 -5.46 -10.67 7.19
C HIS A 29 -5.11 -9.50 6.28
N GLU A 30 -4.50 -8.48 6.88
CA GLU A 30 -3.91 -7.35 6.18
C GLU A 30 -2.61 -6.90 6.84
N VAL A 31 -1.63 -6.55 6.00
CA VAL A 31 -0.39 -5.89 6.41
C VAL A 31 -0.59 -4.38 6.24
N PRO A 32 -0.40 -3.55 7.29
CA PRO A 32 -0.54 -2.10 7.17
C PRO A 32 0.58 -1.50 6.30
N ALA A 33 0.31 -0.38 5.62
CA ALA A 33 1.21 0.24 4.64
C ALA A 33 2.67 0.36 5.11
N HIS A 34 2.90 0.82 6.35
CA HIS A 34 4.24 1.04 6.91
C HIS A 34 5.04 -0.25 7.17
N GLN A 35 4.40 -1.43 7.10
CA GLN A 35 5.04 -2.74 7.28
C GLN A 35 5.27 -3.48 5.94
N ARG A 36 4.78 -2.93 4.82
CA ARG A 36 4.86 -3.60 3.51
C ARG A 36 6.23 -3.51 2.83
N LEU A 37 7.14 -2.67 3.34
CA LEU A 37 8.43 -2.37 2.72
C LEU A 37 8.30 -1.88 1.26
N ILE A 38 7.26 -1.09 0.97
CA ILE A 38 6.96 -0.51 -0.34
C ILE A 38 7.17 1.00 -0.30
N GLY A 39 7.94 1.53 -1.25
CA GLY A 39 7.97 2.96 -1.55
C GLY A 39 6.81 3.36 -2.47
N TYR A 40 6.04 4.38 -2.09
CA TYR A 40 4.93 4.90 -2.89
C TYR A 40 5.13 6.40 -3.15
N VAL A 41 5.11 6.78 -4.43
CA VAL A 41 5.16 8.18 -4.87
C VAL A 41 3.79 8.55 -5.44
N PRO A 42 2.99 9.39 -4.76
CA PRO A 42 1.67 9.79 -5.24
C PRO A 42 1.77 10.69 -6.48
N GLN A 43 0.74 10.66 -7.33
CA GLN A 43 0.70 11.47 -8.55
C GLN A 43 0.65 12.97 -8.29
N ASP A 44 -0.08 13.40 -7.26
CA ASP A 44 -0.24 14.82 -6.92
C ASP A 44 1.03 15.45 -6.32
N GLY A 45 2.08 14.64 -6.08
CA GLY A 45 3.26 15.05 -5.32
C GLY A 45 2.97 15.16 -3.82
N ALA A 46 3.99 15.02 -2.99
CA ALA A 46 3.88 15.11 -1.54
C ALA A 46 5.22 15.55 -0.91
N LEU A 47 5.81 16.61 -1.44
CA LEU A 47 7.00 17.20 -0.82
C LEU A 47 6.63 17.83 0.52
N PHE A 48 7.54 17.73 1.48
CA PHE A 48 7.40 18.45 2.74
C PHE A 48 7.59 19.95 2.49
N PRO A 49 6.59 20.80 2.78
CA PRO A 49 6.60 22.22 2.38
C PRO A 49 7.68 23.06 3.08
N HIS A 50 8.32 22.52 4.12
CA HIS A 50 9.29 23.23 4.96
C HIS A 50 10.61 22.47 5.12
N MET A 51 10.87 21.47 4.27
CA MET A 51 12.12 20.70 4.30
C MET A 51 12.97 21.13 3.10
N THR A 52 14.25 21.45 3.36
CA THR A 52 15.24 21.84 2.35
C THR A 52 16.26 20.74 2.14
#